data_AF-A0A1Q3UMW0-F1
#
_entry.id   AF-A0A1Q3UMW0-F1
#
_cell.length_a   1.000
_cell.length_b   1.000
_cell.length_c   1.000
_cell.angle_alpha   90.00
_cell.angle_beta   90.00
_cell.angle_gamma   90.00
#
_symmetry.space_group_name_H-M   'P 1'
#
loop_
_entity.id
_entity.type
_entity.pdbx_description
1 polymer ?
#
loop_
_entity_poly.entity_id
_entity_poly.type
_entity_poly.pdbx_seq_one_letter_code
_entity_poly.pdbx_strand_id
1 'polypeptide(L)'
;MPDAKESLTDAQLTELIDIVKKIHGFDFSDYTEASFRRRIARVMMIKKLEFYDLKHLLINDPNFFQEFLEEITVNVTEMFRDPAFYKSLHTQVIPYLSTYQHIKVWCAGCSTGEEAYSLAILLNEEKLLKRSFIYGTDINTEVLNYAKKGIYSLRKIKSYAENYLFTGLPGSLTDHFTMMYDAAAIHSELKQNTLFSVHNLISDTVFNEFQLISCRNVFIYFETELQHRILDLFYNSLCPLGYLCLGNKETIRSDIFRKKFKVINQKENIYQKIGS
;
A
#
# COMPACT_ATOMS: atom_id res chain seq x y z
N MET A 1 35.25 -4.60 21.95
CA MET A 1 34.57 -4.75 20.65
C MET A 1 33.57 -5.88 20.81
N PRO A 2 32.26 -5.64 20.70
CA PRO A 2 31.29 -6.72 20.71
C PRO A 2 31.01 -7.20 19.29
N ASP A 3 31.45 -8.44 19.04
CA ASP A 3 30.89 -9.49 18.18
C ASP A 3 30.16 -9.10 16.89
N ALA A 4 30.80 -9.42 15.77
CA ALA A 4 30.18 -9.54 14.47
C ALA A 4 29.12 -10.66 14.52
N LYS A 5 27.84 -10.28 14.67
CA LYS A 5 26.71 -11.16 14.34
C LYS A 5 26.91 -11.65 12.90
N GLU A 6 26.97 -12.97 12.71
CA GLU A 6 27.04 -13.59 11.39
C GLU A 6 25.99 -12.98 10.46
N SER A 7 26.46 -12.33 9.40
CA SER A 7 25.60 -11.87 8.33
C SER A 7 25.03 -13.08 7.60
N LEU A 8 23.70 -13.14 7.44
CA LEU A 8 23.02 -14.14 6.62
C LEU A 8 23.77 -14.34 5.29
N THR A 9 24.09 -15.59 4.93
CA THR A 9 24.83 -15.89 3.69
C THR A 9 23.92 -15.84 2.46
N ASP A 10 24.48 -15.79 1.25
CA ASP A 10 23.71 -15.79 0.00
C ASP A 10 22.95 -17.11 -0.21
N ALA A 11 23.58 -18.23 0.16
CA ALA A 11 22.95 -19.55 0.13
C ALA A 11 21.76 -19.62 1.11
N GLN A 12 21.91 -19.11 2.33
CA GLN A 12 20.84 -19.07 3.33
C GLN A 12 19.68 -18.17 2.88
N LEU A 13 19.98 -17.02 2.27
CA LEU A 13 18.94 -16.15 1.74
C LEU A 13 18.15 -16.82 0.62
N THR A 14 18.85 -17.41 -0.35
CA THR A 14 18.24 -18.12 -1.48
C THR A 14 17.38 -19.29 -1.00
N GLU A 15 17.90 -20.09 -0.05
CA GLU A 15 17.14 -21.18 0.57
C GLU A 15 15.86 -20.68 1.22
N LEU A 16 15.92 -19.57 1.97
CA LEU A 16 14.76 -19.02 2.65
C LEU A 16 13.70 -18.49 1.67
N ILE A 17 14.12 -17.81 0.58
CA ILE A 17 13.20 -17.37 -0.49
C ILE A 17 12.49 -18.57 -1.10
N ASP A 18 13.23 -19.63 -1.43
CA ASP A 18 12.67 -20.85 -2.01
C ASP A 18 11.66 -21.53 -1.08
N ILE A 19 11.96 -21.59 0.22
CA ILE A 19 11.07 -22.18 1.22
C ILE A 19 9.78 -21.39 1.32
N VAL A 20 9.87 -20.07 1.45
CA VAL A 20 8.70 -19.21 1.59
C VAL A 20 7.83 -19.25 0.32
N LYS A 21 8.45 -19.27 -0.86
CA LYS A 21 7.76 -19.42 -2.14
C LYS A 21 7.05 -20.76 -2.26
N LYS A 22 7.72 -21.87 -1.92
CA LYS A 22 7.16 -23.23 -2.07
C LYS A 22 6.05 -23.52 -1.06
N ILE A 23 6.21 -23.07 0.19
CA ILE A 23 5.28 -23.43 1.28
C ILE A 23 4.11 -22.45 1.34
N HIS A 24 4.40 -21.15 1.21
CA HIS A 24 3.40 -20.11 1.42
C HIS A 24 2.97 -19.40 0.13
N GLY A 25 3.61 -19.68 -1.00
CA GLY A 25 3.30 -19.05 -2.28
C GLY A 25 3.82 -17.61 -2.42
N PHE A 26 4.60 -17.12 -1.45
CA PHE A 26 5.13 -15.75 -1.46
C PHE A 26 6.53 -15.71 -2.06
N ASP A 27 6.65 -15.01 -3.17
CA ASP A 27 7.92 -14.87 -3.89
C ASP A 27 8.64 -13.57 -3.52
N PHE A 28 9.70 -13.70 -2.72
CA PHE A 28 10.60 -12.60 -2.37
C PHE A 28 11.83 -12.49 -3.30
N SER A 29 11.91 -13.28 -4.38
CA SER A 29 13.08 -13.28 -5.29
C SER A 29 13.36 -11.92 -5.90
N ASP A 30 12.32 -11.12 -6.12
CA ASP A 30 12.42 -9.79 -6.72
C ASP A 30 12.39 -8.65 -5.68
N TYR A 31 12.60 -8.96 -4.39
CA TYR A 31 12.80 -7.94 -3.36
C TYR A 31 14.26 -7.51 -3.31
N THR A 32 14.49 -6.23 -3.02
CA THR A 32 15.85 -5.71 -2.83
C THR A 32 16.59 -6.49 -1.74
N GLU A 33 17.67 -7.15 -2.14
CA GLU A 33 18.42 -8.08 -1.28
C GLU A 33 18.85 -7.43 0.04
N ALA A 34 19.39 -6.20 -0.04
CA ALA A 34 19.85 -5.45 1.12
C ALA A 34 18.72 -5.09 2.11
N SER A 35 17.49 -4.84 1.62
CA SER A 35 16.33 -4.60 2.48
C SER A 35 15.88 -5.90 3.13
N PHE A 36 15.79 -6.97 2.35
CA PHE A 36 15.28 -8.25 2.81
C PHE A 36 16.21 -8.89 3.86
N ARG A 37 17.53 -8.93 3.61
CA ARG A 37 18.54 -9.38 4.59
C ARG A 37 18.44 -8.65 5.93
N ARG A 38 18.30 -7.31 5.89
CA ARG A 38 18.21 -6.48 7.10
C ARG A 38 16.99 -6.84 7.94
N ARG A 39 15.87 -7.16 7.29
CA ARG A 39 14.62 -7.54 7.97
C ARG A 39 14.67 -8.94 8.53
N ILE A 40 15.20 -9.90 7.77
CA ILE A 40 15.47 -11.25 8.28
C ILE A 40 16.35 -11.18 9.53
N ALA A 41 17.46 -10.45 9.46
CA ALA A 41 18.36 -10.27 10.60
C ALA A 41 17.67 -9.62 11.81
N ARG A 42 16.73 -8.68 11.57
CA ARG A 42 15.91 -8.08 12.62
C ARG A 42 14.96 -9.10 13.25
N VAL A 43 14.26 -9.92 12.45
CA VAL A 43 13.38 -10.99 12.95
C VAL A 43 14.17 -11.95 13.82
N MET A 44 15.30 -12.45 13.32
CA MET A 44 16.21 -13.34 14.06
C MET A 44 16.68 -12.70 15.37
N MET A 45 17.02 -11.40 15.36
CA MET A 45 17.41 -10.67 16.55
C MET A 45 16.28 -10.53 17.59
N ILE A 46 15.08 -10.13 17.17
CA ILE A 46 13.94 -9.88 18.07
C ILE A 46 13.44 -11.19 18.68
N LYS A 47 13.32 -12.22 17.84
CA LYS A 47 12.82 -13.54 18.23
C LYS A 47 13.90 -14.43 18.84
N LYS A 48 15.17 -13.98 18.84
CA LYS A 48 16.35 -14.71 19.32
C LYS A 48 16.49 -16.09 18.64
N LEU A 49 16.40 -16.08 17.31
CA LEU A 49 16.44 -17.27 16.47
C LEU A 49 17.77 -17.34 15.71
N GLU A 50 18.32 -18.54 15.60
CA GLU A 50 19.33 -18.85 14.59
C GLU A 50 18.66 -19.18 13.24
N PHE A 51 19.44 -19.24 12.16
CA PHE A 51 18.87 -19.48 10.82
C PHE A 51 18.11 -20.81 10.73
N TYR A 52 18.61 -21.84 11.41
CA TYR A 52 17.94 -23.14 11.49
C TYR A 52 16.56 -23.02 12.14
N ASP A 53 16.45 -22.28 13.25
CA ASP A 53 15.18 -22.09 13.96
C ASP A 53 14.20 -21.28 13.12
N LEU A 54 14.67 -20.20 12.49
CA LEU A 54 13.87 -19.40 11.56
C LEU A 54 13.29 -20.28 10.44
N LYS A 55 14.13 -21.09 9.80
CA LYS A 55 13.70 -22.03 8.76
C LYS A 55 12.66 -23.02 9.28
N HIS A 56 12.93 -23.64 10.43
CA HIS A 56 12.03 -24.62 11.01
C HIS A 56 10.65 -24.03 11.32
N LEU A 57 10.60 -22.82 11.88
CA LEU A 57 9.35 -22.11 12.16
C LEU A 57 8.62 -21.73 10.87
N LEU A 58 9.32 -21.22 9.85
CA LEU A 58 8.71 -20.89 8.56
C LEU A 58 8.10 -22.12 7.86
N ILE A 59 8.66 -23.32 8.06
CA ILE A 59 8.13 -24.56 7.47
C ILE A 59 6.90 -25.06 8.23
N ASN A 60 6.94 -25.03 9.56
CA ASN A 60 6.02 -25.81 10.39
C ASN A 60 4.97 -24.97 11.13
N ASP A 61 5.12 -23.65 11.19
CA ASP A 61 4.23 -22.76 11.94
C ASP A 61 3.64 -21.66 11.04
N PRO A 62 2.39 -21.85 10.55
CA PRO A 62 1.70 -20.84 9.75
C PRO A 62 1.45 -19.51 10.47
N ASN A 63 1.32 -19.52 11.81
CA ASN A 63 1.14 -18.29 12.57
C ASN A 63 2.45 -17.50 12.63
N PHE A 64 3.57 -18.19 12.84
CA PHE A 64 4.89 -17.56 12.75
C PHE A 64 5.15 -17.00 11.36
N PHE A 65 4.68 -17.65 10.29
CA PHE A 65 4.80 -17.09 8.94
C PHE A 65 4.07 -15.75 8.81
N GLN A 66 2.89 -15.57 9.41
CA GLN A 66 2.19 -14.28 9.41
C GLN A 66 3.00 -13.21 10.16
N GLU A 67 3.55 -13.53 11.33
CA GLU A 67 4.43 -12.61 12.07
C GLU A 67 5.70 -12.25 11.29
N PHE A 68 6.28 -13.23 10.60
CA PHE A 68 7.42 -13.01 9.71
C PHE A 68 7.03 -12.07 8.58
N LEU A 69 5.91 -12.31 7.90
CA LEU A 69 5.41 -11.49 6.81
C LEU A 69 5.21 -10.04 7.28
N GLU A 70 4.65 -9.82 8.47
CA GLU A 70 4.47 -8.49 9.08
C GLU A 70 5.77 -7.72 9.31
N GLU A 71 6.86 -8.41 9.69
CA GLU A 71 8.17 -7.77 9.89
C GLU A 71 8.92 -7.55 8.56
N ILE A 72 8.71 -8.46 7.60
CA ILE A 72 9.29 -8.35 6.26
C ILE A 72 8.61 -7.25 5.45
N THR A 73 7.28 -7.10 5.53
CA THR A 73 6.55 -6.03 4.83
C THR A 73 6.53 -4.74 5.66
N VAL A 74 6.59 -3.57 5.03
CA VAL A 74 6.46 -2.30 5.75
C VAL A 74 5.01 -1.87 5.75
N ASN A 75 4.35 -2.13 6.87
CA ASN A 75 2.92 -1.83 7.03
C ASN A 75 2.66 -0.48 7.72
N VAL A 76 3.70 0.31 8.01
CA VAL A 76 3.53 1.63 8.64
C VAL A 76 2.87 2.59 7.65
N THR A 77 1.63 2.94 7.95
CA THR A 77 0.82 3.87 7.17
C THR A 77 0.07 4.83 8.09
N GLU A 78 -0.32 5.98 7.54
CA GLU A 78 -1.00 7.06 8.24
C GLU A 78 -2.07 7.64 7.33
N MET A 79 -3.18 8.10 7.92
CA MET A 79 -4.17 8.80 7.12
C MET A 79 -3.59 10.12 6.65
N PHE A 80 -3.90 10.47 5.41
CA PHE A 80 -3.43 11.67 4.73
C PHE A 80 -1.89 11.79 4.68
N ARG A 81 -1.18 10.65 4.61
CA ARG A 81 0.28 10.61 4.48
C ARG A 81 0.79 11.38 3.25
N ASP A 82 1.77 12.24 3.48
CA ASP A 82 2.25 13.27 2.55
C ASP A 82 1.10 14.21 2.13
N PRO A 83 0.69 15.18 2.97
CA PRO A 83 -0.49 16.01 2.72
C PRO A 83 -0.49 16.76 1.37
N ALA A 84 0.70 17.09 0.84
CA ALA A 84 0.86 17.72 -0.47
C ALA A 84 0.37 16.85 -1.64
N PHE A 85 0.43 15.52 -1.49
CA PHE A 85 -0.13 14.57 -2.45
C PHE A 85 -1.66 14.69 -2.51
N TYR A 86 -2.34 14.65 -1.36
CA TYR A 86 -3.80 14.78 -1.29
C TYR A 86 -4.27 16.16 -1.76
N LYS A 87 -3.51 17.22 -1.45
CA LYS A 87 -3.76 18.56 -2.01
C LYS A 87 -3.67 18.58 -3.53
N SER A 88 -2.71 17.87 -4.10
CA SER A 88 -2.54 17.76 -5.55
C SER A 88 -3.62 16.90 -6.20
N LEU A 89 -4.02 15.81 -5.57
CA LEU A 89 -5.18 15.01 -5.99
C LEU A 89 -6.45 15.87 -6.04
N HIS A 90 -6.74 16.57 -4.94
CA HIS A 90 -7.91 17.45 -4.82
C HIS A 90 -7.94 18.52 -5.91
N THR A 91 -6.81 19.17 -6.22
CA THR A 91 -6.77 20.29 -7.16
C THR A 91 -6.60 19.89 -8.63
N GLN A 92 -5.96 18.76 -8.92
CA GLN A 92 -5.54 18.40 -10.29
C GLN A 92 -6.20 17.14 -10.84
N VAL A 93 -6.71 16.25 -9.97
CA VAL A 93 -7.25 14.94 -10.37
C VAL A 93 -8.76 14.86 -10.13
N ILE A 94 -9.22 15.27 -8.94
CA ILE A 94 -10.64 15.20 -8.57
C ILE A 94 -11.56 15.95 -9.56
N PRO A 95 -11.23 17.16 -10.07
CA PRO A 95 -12.10 17.84 -11.02
C PRO A 95 -12.38 16.99 -12.27
N TYR A 96 -11.40 16.20 -12.73
CA TYR A 96 -11.60 15.28 -13.84
C TYR A 96 -12.37 14.03 -13.42
N LEU A 97 -12.05 13.43 -12.27
CA LEU A 97 -12.79 12.28 -11.74
C LEU A 97 -14.29 12.58 -11.54
N SER A 98 -14.63 13.82 -11.20
CA SER A 98 -16.01 14.29 -11.05
C SER A 98 -16.87 14.16 -12.33
N THR A 99 -16.23 14.03 -13.50
CA THR A 99 -16.93 13.87 -14.78
C THR A 99 -17.42 12.44 -15.02
N TYR A 100 -16.86 11.44 -14.32
CA TYR A 100 -17.28 10.05 -14.47
C TYR A 100 -18.59 9.77 -13.73
N GLN A 101 -19.46 8.97 -14.33
CA GLN A 101 -20.69 8.51 -13.66
C GLN A 101 -20.38 7.60 -12.46
N HIS A 102 -19.33 6.77 -12.56
CA HIS A 102 -18.86 5.90 -11.50
C HIS A 102 -17.34 6.01 -11.38
N ILE A 103 -16.83 6.10 -10.15
CA ILE A 103 -15.39 6.25 -9.88
C ILE A 103 -14.90 5.02 -9.12
N LYS A 104 -14.12 4.17 -9.77
CA LYS A 104 -13.44 3.04 -9.13
C LYS A 104 -12.01 3.46 -8.81
N VAL A 105 -11.65 3.33 -7.53
CA VAL A 105 -10.31 3.63 -7.02
C VAL A 105 -9.67 2.35 -6.52
N TRP A 106 -8.44 2.07 -6.89
CA TRP A 106 -7.65 0.97 -6.34
C TRP A 106 -6.52 1.51 -5.47
N CYS A 107 -6.53 1.19 -4.18
CA CYS A 107 -5.41 1.38 -3.26
C CYS A 107 -4.65 0.04 -3.12
N ALA A 108 -3.56 -0.08 -3.87
CA ALA A 108 -2.73 -1.28 -3.95
C ALA A 108 -1.61 -1.24 -2.89
N GLY A 109 -1.60 -2.22 -1.99
CA GLY A 109 -0.76 -2.21 -0.78
C GLY A 109 -1.38 -1.33 0.31
N CYS A 110 -2.67 -1.51 0.59
CA CYS A 110 -3.43 -0.61 1.45
C CYS A 110 -3.09 -0.74 2.95
N SER A 111 -2.32 -1.76 3.35
CA SER A 111 -1.99 -2.04 4.75
C SER A 111 -3.24 -2.02 5.65
N THR A 112 -3.20 -1.32 6.78
CA THR A 112 -4.28 -1.17 7.77
C THR A 112 -5.40 -0.20 7.35
N GLY A 113 -5.46 0.17 6.06
CA GLY A 113 -6.58 0.87 5.43
C GLY A 113 -6.53 2.39 5.46
N GLU A 114 -5.52 2.99 6.12
CA GLU A 114 -5.42 4.44 6.28
C GLU A 114 -5.46 5.20 4.94
N GLU A 115 -4.73 4.76 3.91
CA GLU A 115 -4.75 5.42 2.59
C GLU A 115 -6.10 5.24 1.87
N ALA A 116 -6.67 4.03 1.89
CA ALA A 116 -7.97 3.74 1.28
C ALA A 116 -9.08 4.63 1.89
N TYR A 117 -9.09 4.78 3.21
CA TYR A 117 -10.02 5.67 3.88
C TYR A 117 -9.71 7.15 3.70
N SER A 118 -8.45 7.56 3.56
CA SER A 118 -8.11 8.94 3.20
C SER A 118 -8.68 9.32 1.83
N LEU A 119 -8.61 8.40 0.87
CA LEU A 119 -9.21 8.56 -0.45
C LEU A 119 -10.74 8.59 -0.37
N ALA A 120 -11.36 7.73 0.45
CA ALA A 120 -12.80 7.74 0.68
C ALA A 120 -13.28 9.07 1.29
N ILE A 121 -12.55 9.60 2.29
CA ILE A 121 -12.83 10.90 2.92
C ILE A 121 -12.68 12.03 1.90
N LEU A 122 -11.58 12.06 1.12
CA LEU A 122 -11.40 13.04 0.06
C LEU A 122 -12.58 13.03 -0.94
N LEU A 123 -13.03 11.85 -1.36
CA LEU A 123 -14.19 11.71 -2.23
C LEU A 123 -15.51 12.12 -1.54
N ASN A 124 -15.60 12.00 -0.22
CA ASN A 124 -16.77 12.42 0.56
C ASN A 124 -16.89 13.94 0.64
N GLU A 125 -15.78 14.62 0.96
CA GLU A 125 -15.69 16.09 0.97
C GLU A 125 -16.12 16.70 -0.37
N GLU A 126 -15.74 16.02 -1.46
CA GLU A 126 -16.05 16.43 -2.84
C GLU A 126 -17.43 15.96 -3.32
N LYS A 127 -18.23 15.34 -2.44
CA LYS A 127 -19.58 14.81 -2.72
C LYS A 127 -19.60 13.77 -3.85
N LEU A 128 -18.49 13.08 -4.04
CA LEU A 128 -18.31 12.03 -5.04
C LEU A 128 -18.52 10.62 -4.47
N LEU A 129 -18.37 10.43 -3.15
CA LEU A 129 -18.38 9.12 -2.50
C LEU A 129 -19.56 8.23 -2.91
N LYS A 130 -20.78 8.79 -3.02
CA LYS A 130 -22.00 8.04 -3.37
C LYS A 130 -21.92 7.31 -4.72
N ARG A 131 -21.08 7.78 -5.65
CA ARG A 131 -20.83 7.15 -6.95
C ARG A 131 -19.41 6.59 -7.07
N SER A 132 -18.71 6.46 -5.96
CA SER A 132 -17.35 5.95 -5.90
C SER A 132 -17.29 4.60 -5.19
N PHE A 133 -16.33 3.77 -5.57
CA PHE A 133 -16.03 2.53 -4.87
C PHE A 133 -14.52 2.33 -4.79
N ILE A 134 -14.02 2.12 -3.57
CA ILE A 134 -12.60 1.99 -3.27
C ILE A 134 -12.29 0.50 -3.04
N TYR A 135 -11.27 0.02 -3.73
CA TYR A 135 -10.72 -1.33 -3.57
C TYR A 135 -9.40 -1.17 -2.83
N GLY A 136 -9.33 -1.55 -1.57
CA GLY A 136 -8.09 -1.68 -0.81
C GLY A 136 -7.59 -3.10 -0.91
N THR A 137 -6.38 -3.30 -1.41
CA THR A 137 -5.81 -4.65 -1.48
C THR A 137 -4.46 -4.74 -0.83
N ASP A 138 -4.21 -5.85 -0.15
CA ASP A 138 -2.90 -6.15 0.45
C ASP A 138 -2.64 -7.66 0.40
N ILE A 139 -1.39 -8.05 0.60
CA ILE A 139 -1.02 -9.46 0.72
C ILE A 139 -1.21 -9.98 2.14
N ASN A 140 -1.17 -9.10 3.13
CA ASN A 140 -1.28 -9.47 4.53
C ASN A 140 -2.75 -9.45 5.00
N THR A 141 -3.25 -10.60 5.45
CA THR A 141 -4.64 -10.74 5.89
C THR A 141 -4.94 -10.04 7.22
N GLU A 142 -3.97 -9.93 8.11
CA GLU A 142 -4.14 -9.28 9.42
C GLU A 142 -4.34 -7.77 9.29
N VAL A 143 -3.54 -7.12 8.44
CA VAL A 143 -3.72 -5.68 8.16
C VAL A 143 -5.05 -5.41 7.45
N LEU A 144 -5.49 -6.31 6.57
CA LEU A 144 -6.82 -6.21 5.94
C LEU A 144 -7.95 -6.41 6.96
N ASN A 145 -7.80 -7.32 7.92
CA ASN A 145 -8.77 -7.50 9.00
C ASN A 145 -8.86 -6.25 9.88
N TYR A 146 -7.74 -5.59 10.14
CA TYR A 146 -7.71 -4.29 10.81
C TYR A 146 -8.41 -3.21 9.99
N ALA A 147 -8.10 -3.11 8.68
CA ALA A 147 -8.71 -2.15 7.76
C ALA A 147 -10.24 -2.30 7.68
N LYS A 148 -10.74 -3.54 7.63
CA LYS A 148 -12.18 -3.86 7.63
C LYS A 148 -12.89 -3.39 8.90
N LYS A 149 -12.23 -3.48 10.07
CA LYS A 149 -12.78 -2.95 11.33
C LYS A 149 -12.90 -1.42 11.26
N GLY A 150 -11.89 -0.75 10.70
CA GLY A 150 -11.84 0.70 10.56
C GLY A 150 -11.84 1.41 11.92
N ILE A 151 -11.16 0.83 12.90
CA ILE A 151 -11.04 1.34 14.26
C ILE A 151 -9.57 1.67 14.51
N TYR A 152 -9.28 2.93 14.81
CA TYR A 152 -7.93 3.44 15.01
C TYR A 152 -7.77 4.01 16.41
N SER A 153 -6.60 3.85 17.03
CA SER A 153 -6.34 4.42 18.35
C SER A 153 -6.42 5.95 18.34
N LEU A 154 -6.92 6.59 19.39
CA LEU A 154 -6.97 8.06 19.49
C LEU A 154 -5.60 8.72 19.33
N ARG A 155 -4.52 8.05 19.77
CA ARG A 155 -3.15 8.54 19.60
C ARG A 155 -2.79 8.76 18.13
N LYS A 156 -3.19 7.82 17.25
CA LYS A 156 -3.00 7.91 15.79
C LYS A 156 -3.85 9.04 15.19
N ILE A 157 -5.11 9.16 15.62
CA ILE A 157 -6.05 10.18 15.12
C ILE A 157 -5.50 11.60 15.24
N LYS A 158 -4.79 11.92 16.33
CA LYS A 158 -4.18 13.26 16.49
C LYS A 158 -3.21 13.59 15.35
N SER A 159 -2.28 12.68 15.05
CA SER A 159 -1.33 12.86 13.95
C SER A 159 -2.03 12.88 12.60
N TYR A 160 -3.08 12.08 12.43
CA TYR A 160 -3.87 12.06 11.20
C TYR A 160 -4.62 13.39 10.98
N ALA A 161 -5.14 14.00 12.04
CA ALA A 161 -5.83 15.29 11.97
C ALA A 161 -4.87 16.42 11.58
N GLU A 162 -3.62 16.38 12.06
CA GLU A 162 -2.57 17.30 11.61
C GLU A 162 -2.27 17.10 10.12
N ASN A 163 -2.11 15.85 9.66
CA ASN A 163 -1.93 15.55 8.24
C ASN A 163 -3.09 16.08 7.38
N TYR A 164 -4.34 15.85 7.82
CA TYR A 164 -5.54 16.35 7.15
C TYR A 164 -5.53 17.87 7.02
N LEU A 165 -5.23 18.59 8.10
CA LEU A 165 -5.16 20.04 8.10
C LEU A 165 -4.16 20.57 7.06
N PHE A 166 -3.00 19.93 6.93
CA PHE A 166 -1.98 20.32 5.95
C PHE A 166 -2.37 20.06 4.48
N THR A 167 -3.41 19.26 4.22
CA THR A 167 -3.94 19.09 2.85
C THR A 167 -4.66 20.35 2.35
N GLY A 168 -5.24 21.14 3.27
CA GLY A 168 -6.10 22.27 2.95
C GLY A 168 -7.51 21.89 2.49
N LEU A 169 -7.94 20.64 2.70
CA LEU A 169 -9.34 20.23 2.52
C LEU A 169 -10.25 20.94 3.54
N PRO A 170 -11.53 21.18 3.18
CA PRO A 170 -12.50 21.75 4.11
C PRO A 170 -12.81 20.78 5.27
N GLY A 171 -13.35 21.30 6.37
CA GLY A 171 -13.79 20.48 7.51
C GLY A 171 -12.66 19.97 8.43
N SER A 172 -12.98 18.96 9.23
CA SER A 172 -12.04 18.30 10.13
C SER A 172 -12.02 16.79 9.88
N LEU A 173 -10.84 16.16 10.04
CA LEU A 173 -10.74 14.70 9.97
C LEU A 173 -11.73 14.02 10.93
N THR A 174 -11.91 14.58 12.13
CA THR A 174 -12.77 14.00 13.17
C THR A 174 -14.24 13.93 12.78
N ASP A 175 -14.67 14.72 11.78
CA ASP A 175 -16.06 14.71 11.29
C ASP A 175 -16.41 13.38 10.60
N HIS A 176 -15.40 12.58 10.27
CA HIS A 176 -15.52 11.28 9.61
C HIS A 176 -15.41 10.08 10.59
N PHE A 177 -15.36 10.37 11.90
CA PHE A 177 -15.20 9.38 12.95
C PHE A 177 -16.23 9.50 14.07
N THR A 178 -16.65 8.35 14.59
CA THR A 178 -17.27 8.23 15.90
C THR A 178 -16.18 8.04 16.95
N MET A 179 -16.01 9.04 17.80
CA MET A 179 -15.00 9.02 18.87
C MET A 179 -15.46 8.14 20.04
N MET A 180 -14.56 7.27 20.50
CA MET A 180 -14.73 6.41 21.67
C MET A 180 -13.69 6.79 22.74
N TYR A 181 -13.63 6.07 23.86
CA TYR A 181 -12.75 6.40 24.99
C TYR A 181 -11.25 6.37 24.63
N ASP A 182 -10.81 5.35 23.90
CA ASP A 182 -9.40 5.12 23.52
C ASP A 182 -9.19 4.89 22.01
N ALA A 183 -10.29 4.84 21.24
CA ALA A 183 -10.30 4.63 19.81
C ALA A 183 -11.25 5.58 19.07
N ALA A 184 -11.15 5.61 17.76
CA ALA A 184 -12.10 6.25 16.86
C ALA A 184 -12.49 5.26 15.77
N ALA A 185 -13.78 5.09 15.56
CA ALA A 185 -14.32 4.22 14.53
C ALA A 185 -14.73 5.06 13.32
N ILE A 186 -14.28 4.69 12.14
CA ILE A 186 -14.65 5.39 10.91
C ILE A 186 -16.14 5.22 10.61
N HIS A 187 -16.77 6.27 10.09
CA HIS A 187 -18.19 6.27 9.75
C HIS A 187 -18.56 5.14 8.77
N SER A 188 -19.73 4.56 8.98
CA SER A 188 -20.19 3.39 8.24
C SER A 188 -20.37 3.65 6.74
N GLU A 189 -20.70 4.88 6.34
CA GLU A 189 -20.81 5.29 4.93
C GLU A 189 -19.48 5.15 4.18
N LEU A 190 -18.35 5.49 4.80
CA LEU A 190 -17.03 5.33 4.20
C LEU A 190 -16.66 3.85 4.03
N LYS A 191 -17.10 3.00 4.97
CA LYS A 191 -16.89 1.54 4.90
C LYS A 191 -17.71 0.88 3.80
N GLN A 192 -18.97 1.30 3.62
CA GLN A 192 -19.86 0.73 2.60
C GLN A 192 -19.33 0.93 1.17
N ASN A 193 -18.58 2.01 0.94
CA ASN A 193 -17.95 2.32 -0.34
C ASN A 193 -16.50 1.79 -0.45
N THR A 194 -16.06 0.92 0.47
CA THR A 194 -14.69 0.39 0.48
C THR A 194 -14.69 -1.14 0.64
N LEU A 195 -14.01 -1.85 -0.28
CA LEU A 195 -13.79 -3.29 -0.22
C LEU A 195 -12.32 -3.58 0.11
N PHE A 196 -12.09 -4.46 1.08
CA PHE A 196 -10.75 -4.96 1.41
C PHE A 196 -10.62 -6.44 1.04
N SER A 197 -9.70 -6.75 0.13
CA SER A 197 -9.45 -8.13 -0.34
C SER A 197 -7.96 -8.44 -0.40
N VAL A 198 -7.63 -9.72 -0.25
CA VAL A 198 -6.26 -10.20 -0.49
C VAL A 198 -5.98 -10.08 -1.99
N HIS A 199 -4.85 -9.49 -2.34
CA HIS A 199 -4.36 -9.46 -3.72
C HIS A 199 -2.84 -9.39 -3.71
N ASN A 200 -2.21 -10.29 -4.45
CA ASN A 200 -0.78 -10.30 -4.65
C ASN A 200 -0.42 -9.61 -5.97
N LEU A 201 0.18 -8.43 -5.88
CA LEU A 201 0.63 -7.64 -7.04
C LEU A 201 1.64 -8.38 -7.94
N ILE A 202 2.26 -9.45 -7.44
CA ILE A 202 3.27 -10.24 -8.16
C ILE A 202 2.62 -11.33 -9.02
N SER A 203 1.60 -12.01 -8.51
CA SER A 203 1.02 -13.21 -9.13
C SER A 203 -0.35 -12.99 -9.76
N ASP A 204 -1.09 -11.97 -9.33
CA ASP A 204 -2.49 -11.83 -9.68
C ASP A 204 -2.68 -10.96 -10.93
N THR A 205 -3.75 -11.23 -11.67
CA THR A 205 -4.06 -10.58 -12.95
C THR A 205 -4.99 -9.38 -12.81
N VAL A 206 -5.17 -8.62 -13.89
CA VAL A 206 -6.19 -7.55 -13.97
C VAL A 206 -7.55 -8.11 -13.52
N PHE A 207 -8.15 -7.49 -12.50
CA PHE A 207 -9.44 -7.91 -11.96
C PHE A 207 -10.56 -6.86 -12.14
N ASN A 208 -10.21 -5.64 -12.56
CA ASN A 208 -11.16 -4.57 -12.83
C ASN A 208 -10.53 -3.46 -13.69
N GLU A 209 -11.36 -2.51 -14.10
CA GLU A 209 -10.93 -1.24 -14.69
C GLU A 209 -11.13 -0.10 -13.66
N PHE A 210 -10.13 0.78 -13.52
CA PHE A 210 -10.08 1.85 -12.51
C PHE A 210 -9.87 3.24 -13.12
N GLN A 211 -10.48 4.25 -12.50
CA GLN A 211 -10.22 5.66 -12.82
C GLN A 211 -9.00 6.20 -12.08
N LEU A 212 -8.69 5.64 -10.91
CA LEU A 212 -7.53 6.01 -10.10
C LEU A 212 -6.91 4.74 -9.48
N ILE A 213 -5.61 4.57 -9.66
CA ILE A 213 -4.81 3.60 -8.91
C ILE A 213 -3.81 4.38 -8.05
N SER A 214 -3.77 4.07 -6.76
CA SER A 214 -2.76 4.53 -5.80
C SER A 214 -1.96 3.34 -5.33
N CYS A 215 -0.65 3.36 -5.54
CA CYS A 215 0.29 2.38 -5.01
C CYS A 215 1.50 3.12 -4.49
N ARG A 216 1.48 3.47 -3.20
CA ARG A 216 2.46 4.38 -2.58
C ARG A 216 3.27 3.66 -1.53
N ASN A 217 4.59 3.88 -1.55
CA ASN A 217 5.54 3.31 -0.60
C ASN A 217 5.66 1.77 -0.63
N VAL A 218 5.32 1.14 -1.76
CA VAL A 218 5.43 -0.30 -2.01
C VAL A 218 6.61 -0.61 -2.95
N PHE A 219 6.84 0.21 -3.99
CA PHE A 219 7.81 -0.04 -5.06
C PHE A 219 9.26 0.02 -4.59
N ILE A 220 9.54 0.77 -3.53
CA ILE A 220 10.89 0.93 -2.99
C ILE A 220 11.53 -0.37 -2.51
N TYR A 221 10.77 -1.46 -2.41
CA TYR A 221 11.25 -2.78 -2.02
C TYR A 221 11.49 -3.72 -3.19
N PHE A 222 11.12 -3.34 -4.42
CA PHE A 222 11.14 -4.23 -5.59
C PHE A 222 12.29 -3.91 -6.54
N GLU A 223 12.86 -4.97 -7.12
CA GLU A 223 13.77 -4.90 -8.25
C GLU A 223 13.05 -4.47 -9.54
N THR A 224 13.84 -4.03 -10.53
CA THR A 224 13.33 -3.38 -11.75
C THR A 224 12.33 -4.24 -12.53
N GLU A 225 12.56 -5.55 -12.64
CA GLU A 225 11.68 -6.46 -13.38
C GLU A 225 10.30 -6.61 -12.71
N LEU A 226 10.25 -6.64 -11.37
CA LEU A 226 8.97 -6.65 -10.66
C LEU A 226 8.26 -5.29 -10.78
N GLN A 227 8.98 -4.17 -10.70
CA GLN A 227 8.39 -2.86 -10.97
C GLN A 227 7.77 -2.80 -12.37
N HIS A 228 8.42 -3.38 -13.39
CA HIS A 228 7.86 -3.46 -14.75
C HIS A 228 6.55 -4.26 -14.81
N ARG A 229 6.51 -5.45 -14.21
CA ARG A 229 5.29 -6.28 -14.18
C ARG A 229 4.13 -5.55 -13.50
N ILE A 230 4.39 -4.91 -12.35
CA ILE A 230 3.37 -4.15 -11.62
C ILE A 230 2.90 -2.93 -12.42
N LEU A 231 3.81 -2.21 -13.07
CA LEU A 231 3.44 -1.08 -13.94
C LEU A 231 2.60 -1.53 -15.15
N ASP A 232 2.86 -2.72 -15.70
CA ASP A 232 2.02 -3.27 -16.77
C ASP A 232 0.63 -3.63 -16.27
N LEU A 233 0.54 -4.30 -15.12
CA LEU A 233 -0.72 -4.59 -14.44
C LEU A 233 -1.54 -3.30 -14.20
N PHE A 234 -0.91 -2.24 -13.68
CA PHE A 234 -1.57 -0.97 -13.46
C PHE A 234 -2.00 -0.29 -14.75
N TYR A 235 -1.14 -0.26 -15.77
CA TYR A 235 -1.49 0.32 -17.07
C TYR A 235 -2.70 -0.39 -17.71
N ASN A 236 -2.76 -1.72 -17.61
CA ASN A 236 -3.85 -2.53 -18.14
C ASN A 236 -5.13 -2.47 -17.27
N SER A 237 -5.00 -2.15 -15.98
CA SER A 237 -6.13 -1.96 -15.06
C SER A 237 -6.69 -0.53 -15.08
N LEU A 238 -5.98 0.44 -15.67
CA LEU A 238 -6.46 1.82 -15.79
C LEU A 238 -7.36 1.99 -17.02
N CYS A 239 -8.49 2.66 -16.81
CA CYS A 239 -9.30 3.15 -17.92
C CYS A 239 -8.49 4.16 -18.76
N PRO A 240 -8.86 4.41 -20.02
CA PRO A 240 -8.32 5.52 -20.78
C PRO A 240 -8.39 6.83 -19.98
N LEU A 241 -7.29 7.58 -19.96
CA LEU A 241 -7.14 8.83 -19.20
C LEU A 241 -7.25 8.70 -17.67
N GLY A 242 -7.25 7.49 -17.12
CA GLY A 242 -7.17 7.22 -15.69
C GLY A 242 -5.81 7.61 -15.09
N TYR A 243 -5.75 7.70 -13.76
CA TYR A 243 -4.60 8.24 -13.03
C TYR A 243 -3.86 7.16 -12.23
N LEU A 244 -2.53 7.17 -12.30
CA LEU A 244 -1.64 6.39 -11.46
C LEU A 244 -0.91 7.31 -10.47
N CYS A 245 -0.96 6.98 -9.19
CA CYS A 245 -0.29 7.69 -8.12
C CYS A 245 0.74 6.80 -7.43
N LEU A 246 1.98 7.27 -7.34
CA LEU A 246 3.09 6.59 -6.67
C LEU A 246 3.58 7.38 -5.46
N GLY A 247 4.34 6.75 -4.58
CA GLY A 247 4.95 7.40 -3.41
C GLY A 247 6.05 8.40 -3.80
N ASN A 248 6.37 9.32 -2.90
CA ASN A 248 7.34 10.41 -3.15
C ASN A 248 8.76 9.96 -3.52
N LYS A 249 9.18 8.76 -3.08
CA LYS A 249 10.48 8.16 -3.40
C LYS A 249 10.42 7.17 -4.58
N GLU A 250 9.27 7.08 -5.23
CA GLU A 250 8.98 6.13 -6.29
C GLU A 250 8.81 6.89 -7.59
N THR A 251 9.33 6.36 -8.69
CA THR A 251 9.18 7.01 -9.99
C THR A 251 9.18 5.97 -11.09
N ILE A 252 8.47 6.26 -12.17
CA ILE A 252 8.49 5.42 -13.36
C ILE A 252 9.87 5.61 -14.02
N ARG A 253 10.79 4.68 -13.77
CA ARG A 253 12.16 4.71 -14.33
C ARG A 253 12.22 4.17 -15.75
N SER A 254 11.36 3.21 -16.06
CA SER A 254 11.30 2.54 -17.36
C SER A 254 10.88 3.50 -18.47
N ASP A 255 11.72 3.64 -19.50
CA ASP A 255 11.43 4.51 -20.64
C ASP A 255 10.21 4.03 -21.46
N ILE A 256 9.94 2.72 -21.45
CA ILE A 256 8.75 2.16 -22.09
C ILE A 256 7.48 2.67 -21.41
N PHE A 257 7.43 2.62 -20.08
CA PHE A 257 6.27 3.11 -19.33
C PHE A 257 6.20 4.64 -19.29
N ARG A 258 7.32 5.36 -19.26
CA ARG A 258 7.31 6.83 -19.34
C ARG A 258 6.57 7.36 -20.57
N LYS A 259 6.65 6.65 -21.71
CA LYS A 259 5.94 7.02 -22.94
C LYS A 259 4.45 6.67 -22.91
N LYS A 260 4.02 5.82 -21.98
CA LYS A 260 2.63 5.41 -21.74
C LYS A 260 1.90 6.29 -20.73
N PHE A 261 2.60 7.23 -20.07
CA PHE A 261 2.03 8.10 -19.06
C PHE A 261 2.38 9.58 -19.29
N LYS A 262 1.38 10.46 -19.18
CA LYS A 262 1.59 11.90 -19.04
C LYS A 262 1.83 12.24 -17.57
N VAL A 263 2.87 13.02 -17.29
CA VAL A 263 3.12 13.53 -15.93
C VAL A 263 2.14 14.66 -15.63
N ILE A 264 1.34 14.50 -14.58
CA ILE A 264 0.40 15.52 -14.10
C ILE A 264 1.05 16.34 -12.98
N ASN A 265 1.68 15.65 -12.03
CA ASN A 265 2.46 16.27 -10.98
C ASN A 265 3.75 15.48 -10.73
N GLN A 266 4.89 16.06 -11.09
CA GLN A 266 6.19 15.39 -10.95
C GLN A 266 6.65 15.28 -9.50
N LYS A 267 6.29 16.24 -8.64
CA LYS A 267 6.73 16.28 -7.23
C LYS A 267 5.99 15.24 -6.39
N GLU A 268 4.70 15.08 -6.66
CA GLU A 268 3.82 14.15 -5.95
C GLU A 268 3.59 12.83 -6.71
N ASN A 269 4.36 12.60 -7.79
CA ASN A 269 4.33 11.39 -8.63
C ASN A 269 2.91 10.97 -9.07
N ILE A 270 2.18 11.93 -9.66
CA ILE A 270 0.86 11.73 -10.26
C ILE A 270 1.01 11.67 -11.78
N TYR A 271 0.53 10.57 -12.35
CA TYR A 271 0.61 10.26 -13.77
C TYR A 271 -0.78 9.98 -14.34
N GLN A 272 -0.98 10.26 -15.62
CA GLN A 272 -2.21 9.95 -16.34
C GLN A 272 -1.90 8.99 -17.49
N LYS A 273 -2.67 7.91 -17.63
CA LYS A 273 -2.55 6.96 -18.75
C LYS A 273 -2.77 7.70 -20.07
N ILE A 274 -1.83 7.51 -21.00
CA ILE A 274 -1.95 7.96 -22.39
C ILE A 274 -1.89 6.76 -23.32
N GLY A 275 -2.76 6.74 -24.33
CA GLY A 275 -2.91 5.60 -25.22
C GLY A 275 -3.97 4.60 -24.76
N SER A 276 -4.25 3.65 -25.64
CA SER A 276 -5.19 2.54 -25.45
C SER A 276 -4.59 1.46 -24.56
#